data_AF-A0A094SIF1-F1
#
_entry.id   AF-A0A094SIF1-F1
#
_cell.length_a   1.000
_cell.length_b   1.000
_cell.length_c   1.000
_cell.angle_alpha   90.00
_cell.angle_beta   90.00
_cell.angle_gamma   90.00
#
_symmetry.space_group_name_H-M   'P 1'
#
loop_
_entity.id
_entity.type
_entity.pdbx_description
1 polymer ?
#
loop_
_entity_poly.entity_id
_entity_poly.type
_entity_poly.pdbx_seq_one_letter_code
_entity_poly.pdbx_strand_id
1 'polypeptide(L)'
;PEAGIRSNFIVGFPGETEEDFNLLADFITQANLDAIGIFGYSDEDKTEALDLSDKVESEIIAERVQSLSSLADEMVTLRAASRIGELVRVLIEDEENQEGRAAHQGPEVDGTTSFVGTSYRAGEYVDGVVTQSLGADLIARPQ
;
A
#
# COMPACT_ATOMS: atom_id res chain seq x y z
N PRO A 1 -8.00 14.56 -5.46
CA PRO A 1 -7.70 14.63 -4.01
C PRO A 1 -6.28 14.09 -3.76
N GLU A 2 -5.44 14.79 -3.00
CA GLU A 2 -4.00 14.51 -2.91
C GLU A 2 -3.57 13.77 -1.62
N ALA A 3 -4.51 13.55 -0.69
CA ALA A 3 -4.23 12.87 0.57
C ALA A 3 -3.67 11.46 0.34
N GLY A 4 -2.63 11.11 1.09
CA GLY A 4 -2.14 9.74 1.21
C GLY A 4 -3.06 8.93 2.10
N ILE A 5 -3.60 7.81 1.62
CA ILE A 5 -4.49 6.95 2.40
C ILE A 5 -3.96 5.52 2.42
N ARG A 6 -3.86 4.98 3.63
CA ARG A 6 -3.46 3.59 3.88
C ARG A 6 -4.51 2.87 4.72
N SER A 7 -4.70 1.58 4.43
CA SER A 7 -5.50 0.69 5.28
C SER A 7 -4.94 -0.73 5.29
N ASN A 8 -5.36 -1.51 6.28
CA ASN A 8 -5.14 -2.95 6.34
C ASN A 8 -6.50 -3.65 6.41
N PHE A 9 -6.60 -4.82 5.77
CA PHE A 9 -7.81 -5.63 5.73
C PHE A 9 -7.49 -7.05 6.19
N ILE A 10 -8.43 -7.65 6.90
CA ILE A 10 -8.36 -9.04 7.33
C ILE A 10 -9.40 -9.82 6.52
N VAL A 11 -8.99 -10.95 5.95
CA VAL A 11 -9.90 -11.92 5.30
C VAL A 11 -9.98 -13.21 6.10
N GLY A 12 -11.08 -13.92 5.98
CA GLY A 12 -11.35 -15.15 6.71
C GLY A 12 -11.85 -14.93 8.14
N PHE A 13 -12.38 -13.73 8.44
CA PHE A 13 -12.97 -13.47 9.75
C PHE A 13 -14.11 -14.47 10.03
N PRO A 14 -14.32 -14.91 11.28
CA PRO A 14 -15.41 -15.86 11.58
C PRO A 14 -16.77 -15.35 11.07
N GLY A 15 -17.44 -16.15 10.25
CA GLY A 15 -18.69 -15.81 9.57
C GLY A 15 -18.55 -15.13 8.19
N GLU A 16 -17.34 -14.87 7.70
CA GLU A 16 -17.12 -14.21 6.40
C GLU A 16 -17.61 -15.05 5.22
N THR A 17 -18.61 -14.53 4.51
CA THR A 17 -19.21 -15.18 3.35
C THR A 17 -18.47 -14.83 2.05
N GLU A 18 -18.83 -15.50 0.95
CA GLU A 18 -18.34 -15.14 -0.39
C GLU A 18 -18.84 -13.74 -0.82
N GLU A 19 -20.04 -13.34 -0.40
CA GLU A 19 -20.59 -12.01 -0.68
C GLU A 19 -19.76 -10.91 0.03
N ASP A 20 -19.39 -11.13 1.28
CA ASP A 20 -18.55 -10.19 2.05
C ASP A 20 -17.15 -10.05 1.42
N PHE A 21 -16.56 -11.17 0.99
CA PHE A 21 -15.27 -11.18 0.31
C PHE A 21 -15.31 -10.38 -1.01
N ASN A 22 -16.34 -10.59 -1.84
CA ASN A 22 -16.50 -9.87 -3.09
C ASN A 22 -16.76 -8.37 -2.87
N LEU A 23 -17.55 -8.02 -1.84
CA LEU A 23 -17.75 -6.62 -1.45
C LEU A 23 -16.44 -5.93 -1.06
N LEU A 24 -15.56 -6.63 -0.33
CA LEU A 24 -14.25 -6.11 0.01
C LEU A 24 -13.36 -5.92 -1.23
N ALA A 25 -13.36 -6.87 -2.17
CA ALA A 25 -12.64 -6.75 -3.43
C ALA A 25 -13.09 -5.53 -4.25
N ASP A 26 -14.41 -5.33 -4.35
CA ASP A 26 -15.01 -4.17 -5.01
C ASP A 26 -14.63 -2.85 -4.34
N PHE A 27 -14.59 -2.84 -3.00
CA PHE A 27 -14.15 -1.68 -2.23
C PHE A 27 -12.68 -1.35 -2.51
N ILE A 28 -11.78 -2.33 -2.43
CA ILE A 28 -10.34 -2.14 -2.69
C ILE A 28 -10.11 -1.54 -4.08
N THR A 29 -10.82 -2.06 -5.09
CA THR A 29 -10.76 -1.57 -6.47
C THR A 29 -11.14 -0.10 -6.59
N GLN A 30 -12.11 0.37 -5.81
CA GLN A 30 -12.66 1.73 -5.91
C GLN A 30 -12.01 2.73 -4.95
N ALA A 31 -11.38 2.25 -3.87
CA ALA A 31 -10.91 3.08 -2.77
C ALA A 31 -9.69 3.96 -3.11
N ASN A 32 -8.93 3.62 -4.16
CA ASN A 32 -7.74 4.38 -4.62
C ASN A 32 -6.74 4.66 -3.48
N LEU A 33 -6.39 3.62 -2.71
CA LEU A 33 -5.46 3.71 -1.59
C LEU A 33 -4.02 3.71 -2.08
N ASP A 34 -3.13 4.42 -1.37
CA ASP A 34 -1.70 4.50 -1.67
C ASP A 34 -0.92 3.30 -1.10
N ALA A 35 -1.46 2.66 -0.06
CA ALA A 35 -0.90 1.45 0.53
C ALA A 35 -1.99 0.56 1.12
N ILE A 36 -1.89 -0.74 0.90
CA ILE A 36 -2.87 -1.75 1.31
C ILE A 36 -2.14 -2.95 1.91
N GLY A 37 -2.48 -3.33 3.14
CA GLY A 37 -2.08 -4.61 3.72
C GLY A 37 -3.24 -5.60 3.74
N ILE A 38 -2.99 -6.85 3.34
CA ILE A 38 -3.97 -7.95 3.41
C ILE A 38 -3.42 -9.01 4.36
N PHE A 39 -4.23 -9.41 5.34
CA PHE A 39 -3.87 -10.41 6.33
C PHE A 39 -4.95 -11.47 6.44
N GLY A 40 -4.55 -12.72 6.68
CA GLY A 40 -5.48 -13.77 7.03
C GLY A 40 -5.88 -13.66 8.49
N TYR A 41 -7.13 -13.96 8.80
CA TYR A 41 -7.56 -14.11 10.19
C TYR A 41 -6.76 -15.23 10.87
N SER A 42 -6.39 -14.98 12.13
CA SER A 42 -5.74 -15.93 13.02
C SER A 42 -6.41 -15.84 14.39
N ASP A 43 -6.56 -16.99 15.04
CA ASP A 43 -7.04 -17.05 16.41
C ASP A 43 -5.97 -16.49 17.35
N GLU A 44 -6.27 -15.36 17.98
CA GLU A 44 -5.41 -14.72 18.97
C GLU A 44 -6.06 -14.81 20.35
N ASP A 45 -5.26 -15.23 21.33
CA ASP A 45 -5.69 -15.33 22.72
C ASP A 45 -6.26 -13.98 23.20
N LYS A 46 -7.39 -14.03 23.94
CA LYS A 46 -8.07 -12.87 24.53
C LYS A 46 -8.74 -11.93 23.53
N THR A 47 -9.02 -12.40 22.31
CA THR A 47 -9.87 -11.67 21.36
C THR A 47 -11.30 -12.20 21.41
N GLU A 48 -12.29 -11.31 21.30
CA GLU A 48 -13.72 -11.71 21.20
C GLU A 48 -13.95 -12.61 19.97
N ALA A 49 -13.16 -12.43 18.92
CA ALA A 49 -13.24 -13.23 17.70
C ALA A 49 -12.88 -14.70 17.94
N LEU A 50 -12.06 -15.02 18.96
CA LEU A 50 -11.66 -16.38 19.28
C LEU A 50 -12.87 -17.29 19.54
N ASP A 51 -13.85 -16.78 20.30
CA ASP A 51 -15.03 -17.54 20.73
C ASP A 51 -16.18 -17.55 19.71
N LEU A 52 -16.02 -16.88 18.56
CA LEU A 52 -17.04 -16.86 17.50
C LEU A 52 -17.16 -18.23 16.81
N SER A 53 -18.38 -18.62 16.47
CA SER A 53 -18.66 -19.76 15.60
C SER A 53 -18.37 -19.43 14.13
N ASP A 54 -18.49 -20.44 13.26
CA ASP A 54 -18.44 -20.27 11.80
C ASP A 54 -17.07 -19.79 11.28
N LYS A 55 -16.00 -20.37 11.85
CA LYS A 55 -14.63 -20.17 11.40
C LYS A 55 -14.47 -20.59 9.94
N VAL A 56 -13.75 -19.77 9.17
CA VAL A 56 -13.39 -20.07 7.80
C VAL A 56 -12.21 -21.04 7.78
N GLU A 57 -12.27 -22.06 6.93
CA GLU A 57 -11.17 -23.02 6.75
C GLU A 57 -9.89 -22.32 6.32
N SER A 58 -8.74 -22.71 6.88
CA SER A 58 -7.46 -22.03 6.66
C SER A 58 -7.00 -22.04 5.19
N GLU A 59 -7.39 -23.06 4.42
CA GLU A 59 -7.14 -23.12 2.97
C GLU A 59 -7.89 -22.00 2.24
N ILE A 60 -9.15 -21.74 2.59
CA ILE A 60 -9.95 -20.64 2.02
C ILE A 60 -9.34 -19.29 2.43
N ILE A 61 -8.90 -19.15 3.68
CA ILE A 61 -8.23 -17.91 4.14
C ILE A 61 -6.98 -17.65 3.30
N ALA A 62 -6.14 -18.67 3.08
CA ALA A 62 -4.93 -18.54 2.28
C ALA A 62 -5.21 -18.15 0.83
N GLU A 63 -6.22 -18.76 0.20
CA GLU A 63 -6.67 -18.41 -1.16
C GLU A 63 -7.14 -16.95 -1.24
N ARG A 64 -7.97 -16.52 -0.27
CA ARG A 64 -8.47 -15.14 -0.17
C ARG A 64 -7.34 -14.13 0.02
N VAL A 65 -6.38 -14.42 0.89
CA VAL A 65 -5.19 -13.57 1.10
C VAL A 65 -4.42 -13.41 -0.20
N GLN A 66 -4.10 -14.52 -0.88
CA GLN A 66 -3.37 -14.48 -2.14
C GLN A 66 -4.11 -13.66 -3.21
N SER A 67 -5.40 -13.88 -3.34
CA SER A 67 -6.25 -13.19 -4.32
C SER A 67 -6.29 -11.67 -4.07
N LEU A 68 -6.64 -11.24 -2.85
CA LEU A 68 -6.72 -9.81 -2.55
C LEU A 68 -5.36 -9.14 -2.46
N SER A 69 -4.29 -9.84 -2.09
CA SER A 69 -2.94 -9.27 -2.12
C SER A 69 -2.52 -8.92 -3.55
N SER A 70 -2.88 -9.77 -4.51
CA SER A 70 -2.61 -9.52 -5.94
C SER A 70 -3.42 -8.32 -6.46
N LEU A 71 -4.71 -8.23 -6.09
CA LEU A 71 -5.55 -7.08 -6.41
C LEU A 71 -5.02 -5.78 -5.77
N ALA A 72 -4.62 -5.85 -4.50
CA ALA A 72 -4.08 -4.72 -3.76
C ALA A 72 -2.80 -4.16 -4.41
N ASP A 73 -1.88 -5.03 -4.84
CA ASP A 73 -0.66 -4.66 -5.55
C ASP A 73 -0.96 -3.96 -6.89
N GLU A 74 -1.90 -4.49 -7.66
CA GLU A 74 -2.39 -3.86 -8.89
C GLU A 74 -2.96 -2.46 -8.60
N MET A 75 -3.78 -2.33 -7.56
CA MET A 75 -4.42 -1.06 -7.25
C MET A 75 -3.44 -0.01 -6.72
N VAL A 76 -2.48 -0.41 -5.89
CA VAL A 76 -1.41 0.48 -5.42
C VAL A 76 -0.53 0.93 -6.60
N THR A 77 -0.22 0.02 -7.54
CA THR A 77 0.52 0.35 -8.75
C THR A 77 -0.21 1.38 -9.62
N LEU A 78 -1.52 1.19 -9.82
CA LEU A 78 -2.36 2.16 -10.55
C LEU A 78 -2.44 3.50 -9.82
N ARG A 79 -2.52 3.48 -8.48
CA ARG A 79 -2.53 4.69 -7.66
C ARG A 79 -1.21 5.46 -7.79
N ALA A 80 -0.07 4.79 -7.70
CA ALA A 80 1.24 5.41 -7.89
C ALA A 80 1.39 6.00 -9.30
N ALA A 81 0.96 5.27 -10.34
CA ALA A 81 0.96 5.77 -11.72
C ALA A 81 0.10 7.03 -11.89
N SER A 82 -1.01 7.15 -11.17
CA SER A 82 -1.86 8.34 -11.20
C SER A 82 -1.17 9.61 -10.68
N ARG A 83 -0.06 9.48 -9.94
CA ARG A 83 0.72 10.60 -9.40
C ARG A 83 1.72 11.18 -10.39
N ILE A 84 1.91 10.59 -11.58
CA ILE A 84 2.80 11.13 -12.61
C ILE A 84 2.34 12.53 -12.99
N GLY A 85 3.26 13.50 -12.92
CA GLY A 85 3.01 14.92 -13.13
C GLY A 85 2.70 15.71 -11.86
N GLU A 86 2.50 15.07 -10.71
CA GLU A 86 2.30 15.75 -9.43
C GLU A 86 3.62 16.36 -8.92
N LEU A 87 3.50 17.51 -8.26
CA LEU A 87 4.59 18.11 -7.48
C LEU A 87 4.65 17.44 -6.11
N VAL A 88 5.82 16.92 -5.77
CA VAL A 88 6.07 16.22 -4.51
C VAL A 88 7.25 16.84 -3.78
N ARG A 89 7.15 16.88 -2.45
CA ARG A 89 8.27 17.16 -1.56
C ARG A 89 8.73 15.84 -0.94
N VAL A 90 10.00 15.50 -1.15
CA VAL A 90 10.60 14.24 -0.73
C VAL A 90 11.65 14.51 0.33
N LEU A 91 11.60 13.77 1.44
CA LEU A 91 12.69 13.71 2.42
C LEU A 91 13.67 12.64 1.96
N ILE A 92 14.91 13.00 1.66
CA ILE A 92 15.97 12.06 1.29
C ILE A 92 16.39 11.26 2.53
N GLU A 93 16.34 9.93 2.43
CA GLU A 93 16.70 9.02 3.52
C GLU A 93 17.89 8.12 3.14
N ASP A 94 18.11 7.88 1.85
CA ASP A 94 19.27 7.18 1.29
C ASP A 94 19.99 8.06 0.25
N GLU A 95 21.21 8.49 0.59
CA GLU A 95 22.05 9.32 -0.29
C GLU A 95 22.76 8.53 -1.39
N GLU A 96 22.94 7.21 -1.25
CA GLU A 96 23.59 6.38 -2.27
C GLU A 96 22.63 6.13 -3.42
N ASN A 97 21.38 5.76 -3.09
CA ASN A 97 20.34 5.48 -4.07
C ASN A 97 19.53 6.72 -4.46
N GLN A 98 19.79 7.87 -3.82
CA GLN A 98 19.01 9.11 -4.01
C GLN A 98 17.51 8.88 -3.79
N GLU A 99 17.21 8.10 -2.75
CA GLU A 99 15.88 7.63 -2.42
C GLU A 99 15.40 8.27 -1.11
N GLY A 100 14.09 8.47 -1.04
CA GLY A 100 13.44 9.04 0.10
C GLY A 100 11.95 8.78 0.05
N ARG A 101 11.20 9.57 0.81
CA ARG A 101 9.74 9.43 0.89
C ARG A 101 9.02 10.74 0.71
N ALA A 102 7.98 10.70 -0.12
CA ALA A 102 7.00 11.77 -0.23
C ALA A 102 6.02 11.73 0.96
N ALA A 103 5.23 12.79 1.15
CA ALA A 103 4.34 12.92 2.29
C ALA A 103 3.28 11.80 2.43
N HIS A 104 2.94 11.10 1.34
CA HIS A 104 1.97 10.01 1.33
C HIS A 104 2.60 8.63 1.59
N GLN A 105 3.93 8.54 1.67
CA GLN A 105 4.68 7.30 1.82
C GLN A 105 5.11 7.13 3.28
N GLY A 106 4.64 6.07 3.91
CA GLY A 106 5.08 5.62 5.23
C GLY A 106 6.47 4.98 5.18
N PRO A 107 7.23 5.02 6.29
CA PRO A 107 8.57 4.46 6.34
C PRO A 107 8.57 2.93 6.20
N GLU A 108 9.57 2.38 5.51
CA GLU A 108 9.93 0.95 5.39
C GLU A 108 8.90 0.01 4.72
N VAL A 109 7.62 0.36 4.68
CA VAL A 109 6.55 -0.58 4.33
C VAL A 109 5.67 -0.14 3.16
N ASP A 110 5.77 1.14 2.76
CA ASP A 110 5.09 1.67 1.57
C ASP A 110 6.15 1.88 0.46
N GLY A 111 5.72 2.32 -0.74
CA GLY A 111 6.67 2.65 -1.82
C GLY A 111 7.55 3.87 -1.49
N THR A 112 8.61 4.07 -2.26
CA THR A 112 9.57 5.19 -2.09
C THR A 112 9.53 6.16 -3.27
N THR A 113 10.22 7.29 -3.14
CA THR A 113 10.44 8.24 -4.25
C THR A 113 11.94 8.46 -4.43
N SER A 114 12.45 8.22 -5.63
CA SER A 114 13.86 8.40 -5.99
C SER A 114 14.09 9.52 -7.01
N PHE A 115 15.30 10.07 -7.02
CA PHE A 115 15.75 11.05 -8.02
C PHE A 115 16.90 10.48 -8.85
N VAL A 116 16.89 10.74 -10.16
CA VAL A 116 17.92 10.24 -11.08
C VAL A 116 18.93 11.32 -11.41
N GLY A 117 20.22 10.99 -11.29
CA GLY A 117 21.33 11.88 -11.68
C GLY A 117 21.55 13.06 -10.74
N THR A 118 21.15 12.90 -9.47
CA THR A 118 21.28 13.92 -8.41
C THR A 118 22.26 13.46 -7.34
N SER A 119 22.59 14.37 -6.40
CA SER A 119 23.46 14.06 -5.26
C SER A 119 23.05 14.93 -4.06
N TYR A 120 21.92 14.58 -3.46
CA TYR A 120 21.40 15.14 -2.22
C TYR A 120 21.89 14.34 -1.01
N ARG A 121 21.87 14.96 0.17
CA ARG A 121 22.23 14.31 1.43
C ARG A 121 20.99 13.81 2.16
N ALA A 122 21.17 12.76 2.96
CA ALA A 122 20.13 12.30 3.88
C ALA A 122 19.69 13.43 4.83
N GLY A 123 18.38 13.56 5.04
CA GLY A 123 17.75 14.61 5.83
C GLY A 123 17.38 15.88 5.04
N GLU A 124 17.75 15.98 3.76
CA GLU A 124 17.34 17.10 2.90
C GLU A 124 15.92 16.91 2.37
N TYR A 125 15.17 18.02 2.29
CA TYR A 125 13.89 18.07 1.59
C TYR A 125 14.10 18.58 0.17
N VAL A 126 13.64 17.82 -0.82
CA VAL A 126 13.75 18.13 -2.24
C VAL A 126 12.37 18.19 -2.88
N ASP A 127 12.09 19.29 -3.57
CA ASP A 127 10.87 19.44 -4.37
C ASP A 127 11.12 18.94 -5.80
N GLY A 128 10.18 18.17 -6.34
CA GLY A 128 10.29 17.58 -7.67
C GLY A 128 8.95 17.27 -8.30
N VAL A 129 8.99 16.93 -9.59
CA VAL A 129 7.82 16.45 -10.35
C VAL A 129 7.97 14.96 -10.57
N VAL A 130 6.95 14.17 -10.23
CA VAL A 130 6.92 12.72 -10.52
C VAL A 130 6.88 12.51 -12.02
N THR A 131 7.81 11.73 -12.56
CA THR A 131 7.92 11.46 -14.00
C THR A 131 7.56 10.03 -14.36
N GLN A 132 7.75 9.07 -13.44
CA GLN A 132 7.49 7.65 -13.66
C GLN A 132 7.06 6.98 -12.36
N SER A 133 6.45 5.80 -12.48
CA SER A 133 6.22 4.86 -11.37
C SER A 133 6.73 3.47 -11.75
N LEU A 134 7.19 2.70 -10.75
CA LEU A 134 7.61 1.31 -10.84
C LEU A 134 6.91 0.52 -9.74
N GLY A 135 5.76 -0.08 -10.05
CA GLY A 135 4.88 -0.60 -9.00
C GLY A 135 4.40 0.55 -8.11
N ALA A 136 4.63 0.44 -6.79
CA ALA A 136 4.34 1.48 -5.80
C ALA A 136 5.39 2.61 -5.74
N ASP A 137 6.59 2.38 -6.30
CA ASP A 137 7.69 3.33 -6.22
C ASP A 137 7.56 4.42 -7.27
N LEU A 138 8.06 5.62 -6.95
CA LEU A 138 8.02 6.80 -7.81
C LEU A 138 9.43 7.23 -8.20
N ILE A 139 9.56 7.78 -9.41
CA ILE A 139 10.75 8.49 -9.85
C ILE A 139 10.38 9.94 -10.09
N ALA A 140 11.13 10.86 -9.47
CA ALA A 140 10.93 12.29 -9.60
C ALA A 140 12.14 12.97 -10.25
N ARG A 141 11.87 14.12 -10.87
CA ARG A 141 12.89 15.04 -11.38
C ARG A 141 12.87 16.32 -10.56
N PRO A 142 14.05 16.88 -10.18
CA PRO A 142 14.09 18.16 -9.47
C PRO A 142 13.47 19.29 -10.29
N GLN A 143 12.83 20.22 -9.59
CA GLN A 143 12.30 21.46 -10.18
C GLN A 143 13.39 22.48 -10.50
#